data_AF-A0A371HD70-F1
#
_entry.id   AF-A0A371HD70-F1
#
_cell.length_a   1.000
_cell.length_b   1.000
_cell.length_c   1.000
_cell.angle_alpha   90.00
_cell.angle_beta   90.00
_cell.angle_gamma   90.00
#
_symmetry.space_group_name_H-M   'P 1'
#
loop_
_entity.id
_entity.type
_entity.pdbx_description
1 polymer ?
#
loop_
_entity_poly.entity_id
_entity_poly.type
_entity_poly.pdbx_seq_one_letter_code
_entity_poly.pdbx_strand_id
1 'polypeptide(L)'
;INGIPVEFNIPGVNPGVIFTGVTPLDIEFTKKPNCAENSQWSLFEDNKIEETYVGIGGPGNHPGQQMLSGMFRIQKYGPQKYNSYKLVFCPDASSTCSNIGRYDNEEGGRRLVLTQDRPYEVIFVNAYNRDATIKSVSNGTLIWFVELRRDERLGEWES
;
A
#
# COMPACT_ATOMS: atom_id res chain seq x y z
N ILE A 1 -8.39 7.52 14.23
CA ILE A 1 -9.07 6.45 13.45
C ILE A 1 -7.97 5.73 12.68
N ASN A 2 -7.80 4.43 12.93
CA ASN A 2 -6.86 3.61 12.18
C ASN A 2 -7.59 3.12 10.92
N GLY A 3 -6.96 3.20 9.75
CA GLY A 3 -7.57 2.86 8.45
C GLY A 3 -7.97 1.37 8.33
N ILE A 4 -8.33 0.95 7.11
CA ILE A 4 -8.68 -0.45 6.84
C ILE A 4 -7.40 -1.31 6.81
N PRO A 5 -7.36 -2.46 7.53
CA PRO A 5 -6.24 -3.38 7.46
C PRO A 5 -5.97 -3.90 6.06
N VAL A 6 -4.69 -4.12 5.74
CA VAL A 6 -4.25 -4.77 4.49
C VAL A 6 -3.63 -6.15 4.76
N GLU A 7 -3.69 -7.02 3.77
CA GLU A 7 -2.99 -8.29 3.71
C GLU A 7 -2.02 -8.31 2.53
N PHE A 8 -0.95 -9.10 2.66
CA PHE A 8 0.10 -9.25 1.66
C PHE A 8 0.11 -10.69 1.16
N ASN A 9 -0.20 -10.88 -0.12
CA ASN A 9 -0.15 -12.17 -0.77
C ASN A 9 1.10 -12.28 -1.63
N ILE A 10 1.83 -13.38 -1.48
CA ILE A 10 2.99 -13.71 -2.31
C ILE A 10 2.49 -14.63 -3.42
N PRO A 11 2.48 -14.20 -4.70
CA PRO A 11 2.06 -15.08 -5.79
C PRO A 11 3.03 -16.25 -5.95
N GLY A 12 2.49 -17.44 -6.25
CA GLY A 12 3.28 -18.65 -6.44
C GLY A 12 3.74 -19.29 -5.12
N VAL A 13 5.04 -19.61 -5.03
CA VAL A 13 5.61 -20.30 -3.87
C VAL A 13 5.81 -19.30 -2.73
N ASN A 14 5.01 -19.44 -1.67
CA ASN A 14 5.07 -18.58 -0.50
C ASN A 14 6.06 -19.14 0.55
N PRO A 15 7.20 -18.47 0.82
CA PRO A 15 8.17 -18.91 1.83
C PRO A 15 7.72 -18.63 3.29
N GLY A 16 6.55 -18.02 3.49
CA GLY A 16 6.02 -17.62 4.79
C GLY A 16 6.61 -16.32 5.36
N VAL A 17 7.52 -15.67 4.63
CA VAL A 17 8.20 -14.43 5.03
C VAL A 17 8.32 -13.49 3.83
N ILE A 18 8.08 -12.20 4.05
CA ILE A 18 8.24 -11.16 3.02
C ILE A 18 9.66 -10.57 3.10
N PHE A 19 10.44 -10.70 2.03
CA PHE A 19 11.77 -10.12 1.93
C PHE A 19 11.72 -8.78 1.20
N THR A 20 12.33 -7.76 1.81
CA THR A 20 12.35 -6.41 1.24
C THR A 20 13.08 -6.37 -0.10
N GLY A 21 12.53 -5.63 -1.06
CA GLY A 21 13.12 -5.33 -2.37
C GLY A 21 12.97 -6.43 -3.41
N VAL A 22 12.71 -7.68 -3.00
CA VAL A 22 12.70 -8.83 -3.92
C VAL A 22 11.34 -9.50 -4.02
N THR A 23 10.62 -9.65 -2.91
CA THR A 23 9.35 -10.39 -2.90
C THR A 23 8.27 -9.59 -3.61
N PRO A 24 7.71 -10.09 -4.74
CA PRO A 24 6.54 -9.50 -5.37
C PRO A 24 5.31 -9.74 -4.48
N LEU A 25 4.43 -8.75 -4.39
CA LEU A 25 3.29 -8.74 -3.49
C LEU A 25 2.05 -8.25 -4.19
N ASP A 26 0.96 -8.99 -4.01
CA ASP A 26 -0.38 -8.46 -4.09
C ASP A 26 -0.75 -7.87 -2.73
N ILE A 27 -1.25 -6.65 -2.73
CA ILE A 27 -1.72 -5.97 -1.52
C ILE A 27 -3.24 -5.89 -1.63
N GLU A 28 -3.97 -6.25 -0.59
CA GLU A 28 -5.42 -6.13 -0.60
C GLU A 28 -5.95 -5.64 0.74
N PHE A 29 -7.08 -4.94 0.72
CA PHE A 29 -7.80 -4.65 1.96
C PHE A 29 -8.51 -5.90 2.49
N THR A 30 -8.49 -6.09 3.80
CA THR A 30 -9.28 -7.13 4.49
C THR A 30 -10.79 -6.97 4.34
N LYS A 31 -11.25 -5.80 3.88
CA LYS A 31 -12.65 -5.49 3.63
C LYS A 31 -12.77 -4.72 2.31
N LYS A 32 -13.79 -5.05 1.52
CA LYS A 32 -14.18 -4.27 0.33
C LYS A 32 -15.65 -3.84 0.39
N PRO A 33 -16.03 -2.72 -0.25
CA PRO A 33 -17.43 -2.38 -0.46
C PRO A 33 -18.09 -3.34 -1.47
N ASN A 34 -19.40 -3.52 -1.38
CA ASN A 34 -20.14 -4.45 -2.25
C ASN A 34 -20.04 -4.11 -3.75
N CYS A 35 -19.84 -2.84 -4.08
CA CYS A 35 -19.74 -2.37 -5.46
C CYS A 35 -18.36 -2.57 -6.11
N ALA A 36 -17.30 -2.78 -5.31
CA ALA A 36 -15.98 -3.08 -5.85
C ALA A 36 -15.92 -4.55 -6.26
N GLU A 37 -15.29 -4.88 -7.39
CA GLU A 37 -15.13 -6.28 -7.81
C GLU A 37 -14.30 -7.09 -6.80
N ASN A 38 -13.18 -6.51 -6.36
CA ASN A 38 -12.23 -7.09 -5.42
C ASN A 38 -11.65 -6.00 -4.47
N SER A 39 -10.87 -6.43 -3.47
CA SER A 39 -10.14 -5.57 -2.50
C SER A 39 -8.68 -5.33 -2.88
N GLN A 40 -8.21 -5.95 -3.97
CA GLN A 40 -6.81 -5.94 -4.38
C GLN A 40 -6.44 -4.56 -4.89
N TRP A 41 -5.27 -4.09 -4.48
CA TRP A 41 -4.69 -2.84 -4.93
C TRP A 41 -4.23 -2.99 -6.37
N SER A 42 -4.55 -2.00 -7.18
CA SER A 42 -4.08 -1.88 -8.56
C SER A 42 -3.89 -0.41 -8.89
N LEU A 43 -3.16 -0.12 -9.97
CA LEU A 43 -2.90 1.24 -10.40
C LEU A 43 -3.81 1.65 -11.55
N PHE A 44 -4.30 2.88 -11.47
CA PHE A 44 -5.19 3.48 -12.46
C PHE A 44 -4.66 4.86 -12.86
N GLU A 45 -4.64 5.16 -14.15
CA GLU A 45 -4.25 6.47 -14.66
C GLU A 45 -5.43 7.44 -14.63
N ASP A 46 -5.27 8.55 -13.90
CA ASP A 46 -6.26 9.64 -13.84
C ASP A 46 -5.75 10.86 -14.62
N ASN A 47 -6.17 10.93 -15.88
CA ASN A 47 -5.80 12.02 -16.80
C ASN A 47 -6.25 13.41 -16.34
N LYS A 48 -7.17 13.53 -15.36
CA LYS A 48 -7.62 14.84 -14.88
C LYS A 48 -6.62 15.48 -13.94
N ILE A 49 -5.93 14.67 -13.14
CA ILE A 49 -4.94 15.12 -12.17
C ILE A 49 -3.51 14.79 -12.61
N GLU A 50 -3.35 14.14 -13.77
CA GLU A 50 -2.07 13.71 -14.34
C GLU A 50 -1.28 12.79 -13.41
N GLU A 51 -1.99 11.96 -12.64
CA GLU A 51 -1.40 11.03 -11.68
C GLU A 51 -1.85 9.59 -11.93
N THR A 52 -0.98 8.64 -11.63
CA THR A 52 -1.33 7.21 -11.56
C THR A 52 -1.53 6.82 -10.10
N TYR A 53 -2.75 6.48 -9.71
CA TYR A 53 -3.13 6.28 -8.31
C TYR A 53 -3.46 4.82 -7.99
N VAL A 54 -3.33 4.46 -6.71
CA VAL A 54 -3.74 3.16 -6.18
C VAL A 54 -5.25 3.15 -5.94
N GLY A 55 -5.94 2.18 -6.55
CA GLY A 55 -7.36 1.90 -6.36
C GLY A 55 -7.62 0.42 -6.08
N ILE A 56 -8.89 0.07 -5.88
CA ILE A 56 -9.35 -1.32 -5.76
C ILE A 56 -10.44 -1.63 -6.78
N GLY A 57 -10.70 -2.92 -7.02
CA GLY A 57 -11.68 -3.36 -8.00
C GLY A 57 -11.07 -3.63 -9.37
N GLY A 58 -11.91 -3.65 -10.41
CA GLY A 58 -11.50 -3.91 -11.79
C GLY A 58 -11.75 -2.73 -12.73
N PRO A 59 -11.49 -2.90 -14.04
CA PRO A 59 -11.73 -1.85 -15.05
C PRO A 59 -13.17 -1.31 -15.06
N GLY A 60 -14.16 -2.13 -14.72
CA GLY A 60 -15.56 -1.70 -14.60
C GLY A 60 -15.82 -0.74 -13.43
N ASN A 61 -14.96 -0.73 -12.42
CA ASN A 61 -15.01 0.21 -11.30
C ASN A 61 -14.35 1.56 -11.63
N HIS A 62 -13.50 1.61 -12.66
CA HIS A 62 -12.70 2.78 -13.05
C HIS A 62 -12.89 3.11 -14.55
N PRO A 63 -14.11 3.47 -14.97
CA PRO A 63 -14.42 3.62 -16.39
C PRO A 63 -13.61 4.74 -17.05
N GLY A 64 -12.97 4.41 -18.17
CA GLY A 64 -12.16 5.35 -18.94
C GLY A 64 -10.75 5.61 -18.38
N GLN A 65 -10.37 4.92 -17.30
CA GLN A 65 -9.02 4.98 -16.73
C GLN A 65 -8.25 3.71 -17.11
N GLN A 66 -6.99 3.88 -17.53
CA GLN A 66 -6.14 2.75 -17.86
C GLN A 66 -5.66 2.08 -16.57
N MET A 67 -5.88 0.77 -16.47
CA MET A 67 -5.37 -0.06 -15.37
C MET A 67 -3.98 -0.59 -15.74
N LEU A 68 -3.02 -0.47 -14.83
CA LEU A 68 -1.66 -0.98 -15.02
C LEU A 68 -1.46 -2.33 -14.31
N SER A 69 -0.98 -3.32 -15.07
CA SER A 69 -0.58 -4.62 -14.53
C SER A 69 0.84 -4.57 -13.98
N GLY A 70 1.05 -5.21 -12.83
CA GLY A 70 2.34 -5.28 -12.17
C GLY A 70 2.20 -5.68 -10.70
N MET A 71 3.32 -5.68 -10.00
CA MET A 71 3.39 -6.15 -8.62
C MET A 71 3.97 -5.09 -7.68
N PHE A 72 3.48 -5.06 -6.45
CA PHE A 72 4.07 -4.25 -5.39
C PHE A 72 5.28 -4.95 -4.78
N ARG A 73 6.17 -4.16 -4.17
CA ARG A 73 7.23 -4.64 -3.28
C ARG A 73 7.41 -3.69 -2.12
N ILE A 74 7.89 -4.21 -0.99
CA ILE A 74 8.26 -3.41 0.17
C ILE A 74 9.77 -3.18 0.14
N GLN A 75 10.22 -1.95 0.25
CA GLN A 75 11.64 -1.60 0.34
C GLN A 75 11.92 -0.84 1.64
N LYS A 76 13.17 -0.85 2.11
CA LYS A 76 13.58 0.07 3.17
C LYS A 76 13.51 1.51 2.66
N TYR A 77 13.04 2.43 3.51
CA TYR A 77 12.93 3.84 3.12
C TYR A 77 14.32 4.49 2.96
N GLY A 78 15.27 4.15 3.84
CA GLY A 78 16.63 4.68 3.79
C GLY A 78 17.65 3.80 4.52
N PRO A 79 18.93 4.21 4.51
CA PRO A 79 20.04 3.45 5.11
C PRO A 79 20.10 3.52 6.66
N GLN A 80 19.17 4.23 7.30
CA GLN A 80 19.25 4.60 8.72
C GLN A 80 18.60 3.58 9.67
N LYS A 81 18.80 3.84 10.98
CA LYS A 81 18.63 2.97 12.17
C LYS A 81 17.19 2.53 12.50
N TYR A 82 16.16 3.10 11.87
CA TYR A 82 14.74 2.78 12.17
C TYR A 82 14.13 1.89 11.08
N ASN A 83 13.30 0.92 11.49
CA ASN A 83 12.61 0.00 10.58
C ASN A 83 11.43 0.69 9.88
N SER A 84 11.71 1.67 9.03
CA SER A 84 10.73 2.26 8.12
C SER A 84 10.93 1.79 6.69
N TYR A 85 9.83 1.82 5.95
CA TYR A 85 9.71 1.22 4.65
C TYR A 85 9.04 2.18 3.68
N LYS A 86 9.07 1.80 2.41
CA LYS A 86 8.28 2.37 1.34
C LYS A 86 7.69 1.25 0.49
N LEU A 87 6.57 1.55 -0.15
CA LEU A 87 6.03 0.70 -1.20
C LEU A 87 6.59 1.15 -2.54
N VAL A 88 6.87 0.18 -3.40
CA VAL A 88 7.18 0.41 -4.82
C VAL A 88 6.25 -0.45 -5.66
N PHE A 89 5.94 0.02 -6.87
CA PHE A 89 5.22 -0.75 -7.86
C PHE A 89 6.11 -0.97 -9.09
N CYS A 90 6.08 -2.19 -9.62
CA CYS A 90 6.86 -2.59 -10.76
C CYS A 90 5.91 -3.12 -11.84
N PRO A 91 5.68 -2.36 -12.92
CA PRO A 91 4.82 -2.79 -14.02
C PRO A 91 5.35 -4.04 -14.72
N ASP A 92 4.48 -4.92 -15.20
CA ASP A 92 4.92 -6.13 -15.94
C ASP A 92 5.61 -5.80 -17.26
N ALA A 93 5.19 -4.70 -17.90
CA ALA A 93 5.73 -4.23 -19.17
C ALA A 93 7.04 -3.43 -19.03
N SER A 94 7.56 -3.23 -17.81
CA SER A 94 8.75 -2.42 -17.55
C SER A 94 9.73 -3.09 -16.58
N SER A 95 11.02 -2.87 -16.79
CA SER A 95 12.05 -3.26 -15.82
C SER A 95 12.22 -2.23 -14.69
N THR A 96 11.63 -1.04 -14.82
CA THR A 96 11.74 0.04 -13.84
C THR A 96 10.56 0.06 -12.89
N CYS A 97 10.86 0.11 -11.59
CA CYS A 97 9.88 0.27 -10.54
C CYS A 97 9.78 1.74 -10.12
N SER A 98 8.58 2.18 -9.74
CA SER A 98 8.33 3.52 -9.21
C SER A 98 7.95 3.46 -7.73
N ASN A 99 8.26 4.50 -6.97
CA ASN A 99 7.82 4.57 -5.57
C ASN A 99 6.33 4.86 -5.49
N ILE A 100 5.71 4.52 -4.36
CA ILE A 100 4.39 5.00 -3.98
C ILE A 100 4.55 6.20 -3.05
N GLY A 101 3.98 7.35 -3.45
CA GLY A 101 3.92 8.60 -2.71
C GLY A 101 2.51 8.95 -2.25
N ARG A 102 2.32 10.19 -1.83
CA ARG A 102 1.01 10.76 -1.47
C ARG A 102 0.73 12.00 -2.30
N TYR A 103 -0.49 12.12 -2.78
CA TYR A 103 -1.01 13.28 -3.51
C TYR A 103 -2.28 13.79 -2.85
N ASP A 104 -2.38 15.10 -2.63
CA ASP A 104 -3.55 15.73 -2.02
C ASP A 104 -4.45 16.31 -3.10
N ASN A 105 -5.61 15.68 -3.31
CA ASN A 105 -6.61 16.10 -4.29
C ASN A 105 -7.84 16.76 -3.62
N GLU A 106 -7.71 17.19 -2.36
CA GLU A 106 -8.79 17.82 -1.59
C GLU A 106 -10.02 16.92 -1.33
N GLU A 107 -9.83 15.59 -1.33
CA GLU A 107 -10.91 14.59 -1.17
C GLU A 107 -11.17 14.20 0.29
N GLY A 108 -10.71 15.01 1.24
CA GLY A 108 -10.72 14.67 2.68
C GLY A 108 -9.67 13.62 3.07
N GLY A 109 -8.76 13.29 2.15
CA GLY A 109 -7.64 12.37 2.31
C GLY A 109 -6.65 12.51 1.15
N ARG A 110 -5.50 11.84 1.26
CA ARG A 110 -4.47 11.86 0.21
C ARG A 110 -4.49 10.54 -0.55
N ARG A 111 -4.50 10.62 -1.88
CA ARG A 111 -4.34 9.46 -2.76
C ARG A 111 -2.91 8.91 -2.63
N LEU A 112 -2.77 7.60 -2.77
CA LEU A 112 -1.47 6.98 -3.00
C LEU A 112 -1.22 6.99 -4.51
N VAL A 113 -0.06 7.50 -4.94
CA VAL A 113 0.26 7.69 -6.37
C VAL A 113 1.67 7.21 -6.70
N LEU A 114 1.95 6.92 -7.96
CA LEU A 114 3.31 6.71 -8.42
C LEU A 114 4.15 7.98 -8.29
N THR A 115 5.41 7.85 -7.89
CA THR A 115 6.35 8.98 -7.83
C THR A 115 7.79 8.51 -7.98
N GLN A 116 8.64 9.35 -8.56
CA GLN A 116 10.09 9.11 -8.60
C GLN A 116 10.79 9.65 -7.35
N ASP A 117 10.31 10.78 -6.81
CA ASP A 117 11.13 11.61 -5.91
C ASP A 117 10.69 11.59 -4.44
N ARG A 118 9.39 11.37 -4.18
CA ARG A 118 8.81 11.54 -2.83
C ARG A 118 8.08 10.29 -2.33
N PRO A 119 8.81 9.19 -2.07
CA PRO A 119 8.22 7.98 -1.50
C PRO A 119 7.51 8.29 -0.18
N TYR A 120 6.41 7.59 0.06
CA TYR A 120 5.74 7.65 1.35
C TYR A 120 6.43 6.72 2.34
N GLU A 121 7.01 7.30 3.39
CA GLU A 121 7.57 6.55 4.51
C GLU A 121 6.45 5.93 5.36
N VAL A 122 6.50 4.61 5.52
CA VAL A 122 5.53 3.83 6.29
C VAL A 122 6.22 2.90 7.28
N ILE A 123 5.51 2.55 8.35
CA ILE A 123 5.88 1.45 9.24
C ILE A 123 4.76 0.43 9.23
N PHE A 124 5.10 -0.82 9.54
CA PHE A 124 4.09 -1.88 9.64
C PHE A 124 3.73 -2.26 11.08
N VAL A 125 2.45 -2.19 11.42
CA VAL A 125 1.88 -2.50 12.75
C VAL A 125 1.15 -3.86 12.71
N ASN A 126 0.52 -4.36 13.77
CA ASN A 126 -0.36 -5.54 13.77
C ASN A 126 -1.80 -5.12 14.19
N ALA A 127 -2.89 -5.53 13.49
CA ALA A 127 -4.30 -5.24 13.84
C ALA A 127 -4.75 -6.13 14.96
N TYR A 128 -4.14 -7.31 15.07
CA TYR A 128 -4.74 -8.42 15.76
C TYR A 128 -5.18 -7.95 17.13
N ASN A 129 -6.50 -7.88 17.31
CA ASN A 129 -7.09 -7.27 18.49
C ASN A 129 -7.12 -8.36 19.56
N ARG A 130 -6.19 -8.30 20.52
CA ARG A 130 -6.05 -9.33 21.57
C ARG A 130 -7.27 -9.50 22.47
N ASP A 131 -8.22 -8.56 22.45
CA ASP A 131 -9.42 -8.61 23.32
C ASP A 131 -10.60 -9.42 22.75
N ALA A 132 -10.54 -9.89 21.49
CA ALA A 132 -11.51 -10.87 20.99
C ALA A 132 -11.04 -12.28 21.38
N THR A 133 -11.25 -12.65 22.66
CA THR A 133 -10.79 -13.95 23.19
C THR A 133 -11.56 -15.11 22.56
N ILE A 134 -10.99 -15.76 21.55
CA ILE A 134 -11.13 -17.21 21.33
C ILE A 134 -9.73 -17.75 21.10
N LYS A 135 -9.19 -18.43 22.12
CA LYS A 135 -7.92 -19.12 22.04
C LYS A 135 -8.07 -20.34 21.12
N SER A 136 -7.23 -20.40 20.09
CA SER A 136 -6.71 -21.65 19.54
C SER A 136 -5.26 -21.37 19.13
N VAL A 137 -4.33 -22.15 19.68
CA VAL A 137 -2.91 -22.06 19.32
C VAL A 137 -2.76 -22.63 17.91
N SER A 138 -2.20 -21.87 16.97
CA SER A 138 -1.54 -22.44 15.79
C SER A 138 -0.30 -21.62 15.42
N ASN A 139 0.82 -22.33 15.26
CA ASN A 139 2.08 -21.80 14.79
C ASN A 139 1.94 -21.11 13.43
N GLY A 140 2.52 -19.91 13.32
CA GLY A 140 2.94 -19.31 12.05
C GLY A 140 1.82 -18.79 11.17
N THR A 141 1.53 -17.49 11.29
CA THR A 141 1.48 -16.52 10.18
C THR A 141 1.31 -15.14 10.82
N LEU A 142 2.33 -14.29 10.68
CA LEU A 142 2.31 -12.90 11.16
C LEU A 142 1.64 -12.04 10.09
N ILE A 143 0.47 -11.49 10.42
CA ILE A 143 -0.30 -10.54 9.59
C ILE A 143 0.21 -9.12 9.90
N TRP A 144 0.59 -8.37 8.86
CA TRP A 144 1.25 -7.05 8.93
C TRP A 144 0.30 -5.92 8.51
N PHE A 145 0.47 -4.70 9.03
CA PHE A 145 -0.39 -3.51 8.83
C PHE A 145 0.41 -2.44 8.18
N VAL A 146 -0.12 -1.57 7.33
CA VAL A 146 0.54 -0.27 7.07
C VAL A 146 -0.03 0.76 8.04
N GLU A 147 0.79 1.35 8.91
CA GLU A 147 0.40 2.53 9.67
C GLU A 147 0.51 3.75 8.76
N LEU A 148 -0.64 4.28 8.34
CA LEU A 148 -0.73 5.58 7.66
C LEU A 148 -0.55 6.67 8.73
N ARG A 149 0.69 7.12 8.99
CA ARG A 149 0.87 8.32 9.82
C ARG A 149 0.17 9.50 9.16
N ARG A 150 -0.80 10.06 9.90
CA ARG A 150 -1.33 11.41 9.70
C ARG A 150 -0.14 12.36 9.76
N ASP A 151 0.05 13.09 8.68
CA ASP A 151 1.06 14.14 8.57
C ASP A 151 0.65 15.28 9.51
N GLU A 152 1.09 15.24 10.77
CA GLU A 152 1.08 16.42 11.63
C GLU A 152 2.28 17.29 11.22
N ARG A 153 2.08 18.09 10.16
CA ARG A 153 2.84 19.33 9.99
C ARG A 153 2.34 20.29 11.05
N LEU A 154 3.08 20.41 12.15
CA LEU A 154 3.12 21.66 12.89
C LEU A 154 4.28 22.45 12.31
N GLY A 155 3.92 23.40 11.44
CA GLY A 155 4.80 24.52 11.17
C GLY A 155 4.88 25.38 12.41
N GLU A 156 6.07 25.87 12.70
CA GLU A 156 6.29 27.22 13.21
C GLU A 156 7.66 27.64 12.70
N TRP A 157 7.65 28.63 11.82
CA TRP A 157 8.81 29.47 11.55
C TRP A 157 8.81 30.50 12.66
N GLU A 158 9.84 30.48 13.50
CA GLU A 158 10.25 31.68 14.22
C GLU A 158 11.62 32.12 13.70
N SER A 159 11.69 33.43 13.49
CA SER A 159 12.66 34.25 12.74
C SER A 159 14.13 34.05 13.08
#